data_AF-A0A372QV43-F1
#
_entry.id   AF-A0A372QV43-F1
#
_cell.length_a   1.000
_cell.length_b   1.000
_cell.length_c   1.000
_cell.angle_alpha   90.00
_cell.angle_beta   90.00
_cell.angle_gamma   90.00
#
_symmetry.space_group_name_H-M   'P 1'
#
loop_
_entity.id
_entity.type
_entity.pdbx_description
1 polymer ?
#
loop_
_entity_poly.entity_id
_entity_poly.type
_entity_poly.pdbx_seq_one_letter_code
_entity_poly.pdbx_strand_id
1 'polypeptide(L)'
;MGTTGLTIVRERKAKKGNKTSVLGGPSESQYFYEYYVCIYQLHDGYVEYCGLGTWLVNFLCKFKENLKNDLLNTGSLGAKLIKEFMTSEYVDAHIIPIMSLKKLFSIPPNHTYIITTTLDSEFDNSIMLSALHGDKIILTARPENFLGKYEYYGTLQKDKGDKQSFTEIDYGDEVVNEGYFSEDQLFNKFLSDIPFTFTINGITINIEKSW
;
A
#
# COMPACT_ATOMS: atom_id res chain seq x y z
N MET A 1 -14.62 8.25 16.34
CA MET A 1 -13.61 7.18 16.22
C MET A 1 -13.25 7.12 14.75
N GLY A 2 -12.01 7.42 14.39
CA GLY A 2 -11.57 7.40 12.99
C GLY A 2 -10.88 6.10 12.66
N THR A 3 -10.99 5.68 11.41
CA THR A 3 -10.20 4.61 10.80
C THR A 3 -8.82 5.14 10.46
N THR A 4 -7.79 4.43 10.89
CA THR A 4 -6.39 4.85 10.72
C THR A 4 -5.85 4.42 9.37
N GLY A 5 -5.09 5.32 8.73
CA GLY A 5 -4.51 5.13 7.41
C GLY A 5 -2.98 5.11 7.46
N LEU A 6 -2.38 4.36 6.55
CA LEU A 6 -0.95 4.43 6.24
C LEU A 6 -0.77 4.49 4.74
N THR A 7 0.02 5.45 4.26
CA THR A 7 0.44 5.53 2.86
C THR A 7 1.94 5.33 2.76
N ILE A 8 2.36 4.37 1.94
CA ILE A 8 3.76 4.05 1.66
C ILE A 8 4.04 4.33 0.19
N VAL A 9 5.15 5.01 -0.11
CA VAL A 9 5.69 5.12 -1.47
C VAL A 9 6.95 4.29 -1.57
N ARG A 10 6.99 3.37 -2.53
CA ARG A 10 8.16 2.56 -2.81
C ARG A 10 8.44 2.44 -4.31
N GLU A 11 9.69 2.22 -4.63
CA GLU A 11 10.16 1.85 -5.96
C GLU A 11 10.47 0.36 -6.00
N ARG A 12 10.06 -0.31 -7.07
CA ARG A 12 10.34 -1.71 -7.39
C ARG A 12 11.45 -1.78 -8.44
N LYS A 13 12.53 -2.50 -8.13
CA LYS A 13 13.67 -2.77 -9.04
C LYS A 13 13.89 -4.27 -9.16
N ALA A 14 14.27 -4.76 -10.33
CA ALA A 14 14.67 -6.17 -10.46
C ALA A 14 15.83 -6.49 -9.50
N LYS A 15 15.70 -7.58 -8.73
CA LYS A 15 16.70 -7.96 -7.72
C LYS A 15 17.95 -8.51 -8.40
N LYS A 16 19.10 -7.91 -8.10
CA LYS A 16 20.42 -8.42 -8.53
C LYS A 16 21.11 -9.11 -7.35
N GLY A 17 21.20 -10.44 -7.41
CA GLY A 17 21.78 -11.27 -6.35
C GLY A 17 20.88 -11.40 -5.11
N ASN A 18 21.46 -11.68 -3.94
CA ASN A 18 20.71 -11.94 -2.70
C ASN A 18 20.37 -10.68 -1.89
N LYS A 19 20.22 -9.52 -2.55
CA LYS A 19 19.94 -8.26 -1.85
C LYS A 19 18.49 -8.21 -1.36
N THR A 20 18.28 -8.16 -0.06
CA THR A 20 16.99 -7.82 0.55
C THR A 20 16.90 -6.33 0.81
N SER A 21 15.69 -5.76 0.77
CA SER A 21 15.49 -4.36 1.17
C SER A 21 15.99 -4.15 2.60
N VAL A 22 16.55 -2.96 2.88
CA VAL A 22 17.02 -2.58 4.22
C VAL A 22 15.88 -2.64 5.24
N LEU A 23 14.63 -2.44 4.80
CA LEU A 23 13.46 -2.50 5.67
C LEU A 23 12.90 -3.91 5.88
N GLY A 24 13.53 -4.93 5.29
CA GLY A 24 13.04 -6.32 5.26
C GLY A 24 12.03 -6.55 4.14
N GLY A 25 11.18 -7.57 4.32
CA GLY A 25 10.22 -8.03 3.32
C GLY A 25 10.45 -9.50 2.92
N PRO A 26 9.68 -10.01 1.94
CA PRO A 26 9.77 -11.39 1.52
C PRO A 26 11.14 -11.72 0.94
N SER A 27 11.79 -12.76 1.47
CA SER A 27 13.13 -13.16 1.03
C SER A 27 13.13 -13.71 -0.40
N GLU A 28 12.02 -14.32 -0.78
CA GLU A 28 11.71 -14.97 -2.05
C GLU A 28 11.30 -13.98 -3.14
N SER A 29 11.13 -12.69 -2.80
CA SER A 29 10.80 -11.65 -3.78
C SER A 29 11.86 -11.59 -4.88
N GLN A 30 11.39 -11.49 -6.12
CA GLN A 30 12.23 -11.29 -7.31
C GLN A 30 12.66 -9.83 -7.47
N TYR A 31 12.13 -8.95 -6.63
CA TYR A 31 12.38 -7.52 -6.68
C TYR A 31 13.07 -7.01 -5.40
N PHE A 32 13.78 -5.91 -5.57
CA PHE A 32 14.27 -5.09 -4.50
C PHE A 32 13.37 -3.85 -4.39
N TYR A 33 12.89 -3.58 -3.18
CA TYR A 33 12.04 -2.41 -2.90
C TYR A 33 12.80 -1.33 -2.15
N GLU A 34 12.81 -0.12 -2.71
CA GLU A 34 13.35 1.08 -2.08
C GLU A 34 12.20 1.97 -1.61
N TYR A 35 12.22 2.41 -0.36
CA TYR A 35 11.09 3.12 0.25
C TYR A 35 11.43 4.58 0.43
N TYR A 36 10.51 5.45 0.01
CA TYR A 36 10.76 6.89 -0.08
C TYR A 36 9.95 7.69 0.94
N VAL A 37 8.72 7.28 1.22
CA VAL A 37 7.78 8.03 2.05
C VAL A 37 6.90 7.09 2.85
N CYS A 38 6.61 7.48 4.09
CA CYS A 38 5.65 6.84 4.96
C CYS A 38 4.81 7.92 5.67
N ILE A 39 3.51 7.95 5.39
CA ILE A 39 2.58 8.93 5.94
C ILE A 39 1.51 8.19 6.70
N TYR A 40 1.36 8.51 7.98
CA TYR A 40 0.29 7.99 8.83
C TYR A 40 -0.84 9.00 8.92
N GLN A 41 -2.08 8.54 8.89
CA GLN A 41 -3.27 9.37 9.05
C GLN A 41 -4.13 8.81 10.19
N LEU A 42 -4.50 9.68 11.15
CA LEU A 42 -5.43 9.31 12.23
C LEU A 42 -6.86 9.09 11.71
N HIS A 43 -7.20 9.74 10.60
CA HIS A 43 -8.51 9.72 9.99
C HIS A 43 -8.36 9.51 8.48
N ASP A 44 -8.67 8.30 8.00
CA ASP A 44 -8.69 8.00 6.56
C ASP A 44 -9.95 8.54 5.85
N GLY A 45 -10.88 9.10 6.62
CA GLY A 45 -12.08 9.79 6.14
C GLY A 45 -13.04 8.87 5.39
N TYR A 46 -13.19 7.59 5.75
CA TYR A 46 -14.21 6.71 5.15
C TYR A 46 -15.63 7.27 5.36
N VAL A 47 -16.00 8.18 4.47
CA VAL A 47 -17.34 8.64 4.15
C VAL A 47 -17.59 8.07 2.76
N GLU A 48 -18.73 7.42 2.55
CA GLU A 48 -19.09 6.83 1.26
C GLU A 48 -18.71 7.80 0.13
N TYR A 49 -17.84 7.33 -0.78
CA TYR A 49 -17.31 8.04 -1.97
C TYR A 49 -16.13 9.04 -1.80
N CYS A 50 -15.66 9.38 -0.59
CA CYS A 50 -14.65 10.44 -0.39
C CYS A 50 -13.45 10.08 0.52
N GLY A 51 -13.11 8.80 0.70
CA GLY A 51 -12.00 8.35 1.56
C GLY A 51 -10.59 8.48 0.96
N LEU A 52 -9.57 8.18 1.78
CA LEU A 52 -8.14 8.22 1.42
C LEU A 52 -7.81 7.51 0.10
N GLY A 53 -8.41 6.34 -0.15
CA GLY A 53 -8.23 5.60 -1.42
C GLY A 53 -8.68 6.41 -2.66
N THR A 54 -9.85 7.05 -2.60
CA THR A 54 -10.35 7.94 -3.67
C THR A 54 -9.43 9.13 -3.89
N TRP A 55 -9.00 9.75 -2.79
CA TRP A 55 -8.07 10.88 -2.86
C TRP A 55 -6.74 10.48 -3.51
N LEU A 56 -6.17 9.34 -3.12
CA LEU A 56 -4.92 8.82 -3.68
C LEU A 56 -5.05 8.52 -5.17
N VAL A 57 -6.16 7.94 -5.62
CA VAL A 57 -6.40 7.71 -7.05
C VAL A 57 -6.43 9.01 -7.82
N ASN A 58 -7.20 10.00 -7.35
CA ASN A 58 -7.29 11.31 -8.00
C ASN A 58 -5.92 12.01 -8.07
N PHE A 59 -5.15 11.94 -6.98
CA PHE A 59 -3.79 12.45 -6.94
C PHE A 59 -2.88 11.76 -7.97
N LEU A 60 -2.88 10.42 -8.02
CA LEU A 60 -2.02 9.65 -8.91
C LEU A 60 -2.39 9.83 -10.38
N CYS A 61 -3.69 9.86 -10.71
CA CYS A 61 -4.14 10.14 -12.08
C CYS A 61 -3.69 11.54 -12.54
N LYS A 62 -3.92 12.57 -11.71
CA LYS A 62 -3.44 13.94 -11.99
C LYS A 62 -1.92 14.01 -12.09
N PHE A 63 -1.20 13.25 -11.26
CA PHE A 63 0.25 13.17 -11.32
C PHE A 63 0.74 12.54 -12.63
N LYS A 64 0.13 11.43 -13.07
CA LYS A 64 0.40 10.78 -14.37
C LYS A 64 0.17 11.74 -15.54
N GLU A 65 -0.91 12.52 -15.52
CA GLU A 65 -1.18 13.52 -16.58
C GLU A 65 -0.09 14.59 -16.67
N ASN A 66 0.35 15.13 -15.53
CA ASN A 66 1.40 16.15 -15.49
C ASN A 66 2.77 15.61 -15.91
N LEU A 67 2.99 14.31 -15.75
CA LEU A 67 4.25 13.65 -16.08
C LEU A 67 4.35 13.26 -17.56
N LYS A 68 3.32 13.45 -18.40
CA LYS A 68 3.38 13.11 -19.84
C LYS A 68 4.54 13.78 -20.62
N ASN A 69 5.20 14.77 -20.01
CA ASN A 69 6.35 15.48 -20.57
C ASN A 69 7.68 15.25 -19.81
N ASP A 70 7.67 14.43 -18.74
CA ASP A 70 8.78 14.27 -17.79
C ASP A 70 9.07 12.79 -17.47
N LEU A 71 10.29 12.47 -17.05
CA LEU A 71 10.63 11.13 -16.56
C LEU A 71 10.03 10.90 -15.17
N LEU A 72 9.46 9.71 -14.94
CA LEU A 72 9.02 9.30 -13.60
C LEU A 72 10.21 9.27 -12.64
N ASN A 73 10.08 9.97 -11.51
CA ASN A 73 11.00 9.89 -10.38
C ASN A 73 10.21 9.65 -9.09
N THR A 74 10.48 8.54 -8.41
CA THR A 74 9.75 8.13 -7.20
C THR A 74 9.94 9.11 -6.04
N GLY A 75 11.12 9.71 -5.92
CA GLY A 75 11.39 10.77 -4.95
C GLY A 75 10.51 12.00 -5.19
N SER A 76 10.39 12.44 -6.45
CA SER A 76 9.51 13.55 -6.84
C SER A 76 8.03 13.24 -6.60
N LEU A 77 7.58 12.01 -6.87
CA LEU A 77 6.24 11.55 -6.52
C LEU A 77 6.01 11.65 -5.01
N GLY A 78 6.94 11.12 -4.21
CA GLY A 78 6.88 11.17 -2.75
C GLY A 78 6.85 12.60 -2.21
N ALA A 79 7.69 13.49 -2.74
CA ALA A 79 7.72 14.90 -2.34
C ALA A 79 6.42 15.64 -2.67
N LYS A 80 5.84 15.42 -3.85
CA LYS A 80 4.53 15.99 -4.21
C LYS A 80 3.42 15.43 -3.33
N LEU A 81 3.41 14.13 -3.06
CA LEU A 81 2.43 13.49 -2.18
C LEU A 81 2.48 14.10 -0.78
N ILE A 82 3.67 14.25 -0.19
CA ILE A 82 3.87 14.89 1.11
C ILE A 82 3.30 16.31 1.10
N LYS A 83 3.66 17.10 0.07
CA LYS A 83 3.18 18.48 -0.04
C LYS A 83 1.65 18.52 -0.03
N GLU A 84 1.01 17.73 -0.88
CA GLU A 84 -0.45 17.72 -1.02
C GLU A 84 -1.13 17.30 0.30
N PHE A 85 -0.64 16.25 0.99
CA PHE A 85 -1.17 15.87 2.32
C PHE A 85 -1.03 17.00 3.34
N MET A 86 0.15 17.61 3.43
CA MET A 86 0.44 18.66 4.41
C MET A 86 -0.32 19.97 4.16
N THR A 87 -0.77 20.20 2.93
CA THR A 87 -1.60 21.35 2.57
C THR A 87 -3.09 21.04 2.51
N SER A 88 -3.48 19.77 2.63
CA SER A 88 -4.87 19.35 2.54
C SER A 88 -5.63 19.58 3.84
N GLU A 89 -6.95 19.72 3.74
CA GLU A 89 -7.85 19.79 4.89
C GLU A 89 -8.05 18.44 5.59
N TYR A 90 -7.37 17.36 5.15
CA TYR A 90 -7.35 16.08 5.86
C TYR A 90 -6.55 16.23 7.16
N VAL A 91 -7.26 16.67 8.20
CA VAL A 91 -6.76 16.92 9.54
C VAL A 91 -6.14 15.62 10.06
N ASP A 92 -4.86 15.70 10.44
CA ASP A 92 -4.07 14.68 11.14
C ASP A 92 -3.24 13.66 10.32
N ALA A 93 -2.72 14.09 9.16
CA ALA A 93 -1.62 13.40 8.48
C ALA A 93 -0.24 13.72 9.12
N HIS A 94 0.58 12.69 9.34
CA HIS A 94 1.90 12.78 9.94
C HIS A 94 2.91 12.01 9.08
N ILE A 95 4.01 12.65 8.70
CA ILE A 95 5.15 11.92 8.14
C ILE A 95 5.82 11.16 9.28
N ILE A 96 5.92 9.84 9.14
CA ILE A 96 6.61 9.01 10.12
C ILE A 96 7.95 8.53 9.57
N PRO A 97 8.97 8.36 10.44
CA PRO A 97 10.24 7.81 10.01
C PRO A 97 10.05 6.43 9.37
N ILE A 98 10.72 6.23 8.23
CA ILE A 98 10.76 4.93 7.58
C ILE A 98 11.50 3.96 8.51
N MET A 99 10.80 2.92 8.94
CA MET A 99 11.32 1.87 9.81
C MET A 99 11.10 0.49 9.16
N SER A 100 11.66 -0.57 9.75
CA SER A 100 11.47 -1.94 9.24
C SER A 100 9.99 -2.28 9.07
N LEU A 101 9.63 -3.02 8.02
CA LEU A 101 8.25 -3.43 7.75
C LEU A 101 7.66 -4.21 8.93
N LYS A 102 8.46 -5.04 9.61
CA LYS A 102 8.05 -5.73 10.84
C LYS A 102 7.53 -4.78 11.92
N LYS A 103 8.14 -3.61 12.05
CA LYS A 103 7.77 -2.58 13.05
C LYS A 103 6.61 -1.72 12.57
N LEU A 104 6.51 -1.44 11.27
CA LEU A 104 5.36 -0.71 10.71
C LEU A 104 4.07 -1.53 10.83
N PHE A 105 4.15 -2.85 10.67
CA PHE A 105 3.00 -3.75 10.68
C PHE A 105 2.82 -4.55 11.99
N SER A 106 3.58 -4.24 13.05
CA SER A 106 3.39 -4.88 14.37
C SER A 106 2.07 -4.46 15.02
N ILE A 107 1.60 -3.26 14.70
CA ILE A 107 0.26 -2.75 14.99
C ILE A 107 -0.26 -2.17 13.67
N PRO A 108 -0.86 -3.00 12.79
CA PRO A 108 -1.25 -2.54 11.47
C PRO A 108 -2.36 -1.47 11.57
N PRO A 109 -2.32 -0.43 10.73
CA PRO A 109 -3.45 0.48 10.59
C PRO A 109 -4.66 -0.25 10.02
N ASN A 110 -5.84 0.36 10.14
CA ASN A 110 -7.07 -0.20 9.55
C ASN A 110 -6.93 -0.38 8.04
N HIS A 111 -6.37 0.63 7.37
CA HIS A 111 -6.12 0.63 5.95
C HIS A 111 -4.68 1.06 5.64
N THR A 112 -4.01 0.30 4.78
CA THR A 112 -2.71 0.70 4.23
C THR A 112 -2.79 0.79 2.72
N TYR A 113 -2.24 1.86 2.15
CA TYR A 113 -2.08 2.05 0.73
C TYR A 113 -0.60 2.05 0.38
N ILE A 114 -0.21 1.25 -0.60
CA ILE A 114 1.18 1.18 -1.08
C ILE A 114 1.21 1.62 -2.54
N ILE A 115 1.85 2.75 -2.79
CA ILE A 115 2.15 3.23 -4.14
C ILE A 115 3.48 2.62 -4.56
N THR A 116 3.45 1.77 -5.58
CA THR A 116 4.63 1.11 -6.13
C THR A 116 4.94 1.69 -7.49
N THR A 117 6.16 2.21 -7.67
CA THR A 117 6.65 2.67 -8.98
C THR A 117 7.63 1.67 -9.59
N THR A 118 7.62 1.49 -10.90
CA THR A 118 8.63 0.71 -11.65
C THR A 118 9.27 1.61 -12.71
N LEU A 119 10.57 1.86 -12.63
CA LEU A 119 11.27 2.77 -13.56
C LEU A 119 11.60 2.13 -14.92
N ASP A 120 11.59 0.79 -15.01
CA ASP A 120 11.96 0.04 -16.22
C ASP A 120 10.78 -0.23 -17.17
N SER A 121 9.57 0.26 -16.87
CA SER A 121 8.38 0.05 -17.71
C SER A 121 8.08 1.27 -18.58
N GLU A 122 7.36 1.07 -19.69
CA GLU A 122 6.73 2.18 -20.40
C GLU A 122 5.94 3.06 -19.42
N PHE A 123 6.01 4.38 -19.62
CA PHE A 123 5.56 5.40 -18.68
C PHE A 123 4.15 5.16 -18.12
N ASP A 124 3.22 4.67 -18.95
CA ASP A 124 1.83 4.46 -18.55
C ASP A 124 1.63 3.27 -17.58
N ASN A 125 2.60 2.35 -17.53
CA ASN A 125 2.57 1.11 -16.76
C ASN A 125 3.37 1.20 -15.44
N SER A 126 3.89 2.38 -15.14
CA SER A 126 4.95 2.55 -14.14
C SER A 126 4.48 2.75 -12.71
N ILE A 127 3.17 2.89 -12.46
CA ILE A 127 2.61 3.16 -11.13
C ILE A 127 1.46 2.19 -10.83
N MET A 128 1.59 1.46 -9.72
CA MET A 128 0.53 0.63 -9.13
C MET A 128 0.13 1.14 -7.75
N LEU A 129 -1.15 1.00 -7.43
CA LEU A 129 -1.70 1.25 -6.11
C LEU A 129 -2.20 -0.06 -5.51
N SER A 130 -1.66 -0.43 -4.37
CA SER A 130 -2.13 -1.55 -3.56
C SER A 130 -2.90 -1.04 -2.35
N ALA A 131 -4.01 -1.69 -2.00
CA ALA A 131 -4.72 -1.50 -0.74
C ALA A 131 -4.67 -2.76 0.12
N LEU A 132 -4.42 -2.53 1.41
CA LEU A 132 -4.47 -3.52 2.45
C LEU A 132 -5.61 -3.19 3.40
N HIS A 133 -6.26 -4.24 3.86
CA HIS A 133 -7.13 -4.19 5.02
C HIS A 133 -6.44 -4.96 6.16
N GLY A 134 -6.08 -4.25 7.23
CA GLY A 134 -5.19 -4.78 8.26
C GLY A 134 -3.83 -5.18 7.68
N ASP A 135 -3.54 -6.47 7.68
CA ASP A 135 -2.26 -7.07 7.28
C ASP A 135 -2.32 -7.86 5.95
N LYS A 136 -3.40 -7.68 5.18
CA LYS A 136 -3.59 -8.39 3.91
C LYS A 136 -3.85 -7.42 2.76
N ILE A 137 -3.07 -7.53 1.68
CA ILE A 137 -3.37 -6.91 0.40
C ILE A 137 -4.64 -7.54 -0.15
N ILE A 138 -5.63 -6.68 -0.41
CA ILE A 138 -6.94 -7.04 -0.96
C ILE A 138 -7.12 -6.57 -2.41
N LEU A 139 -6.28 -5.64 -2.88
CA LEU A 139 -6.34 -5.11 -4.24
C LEU A 139 -4.99 -4.52 -4.61
N THR A 140 -4.51 -4.82 -5.81
CA THR A 140 -3.51 -4.02 -6.52
C THR A 140 -4.03 -3.73 -7.92
N ALA A 141 -3.96 -2.48 -8.33
CA ALA A 141 -4.35 -2.06 -9.68
C ALA A 141 -3.65 -0.75 -10.06
N ARG A 142 -3.69 -0.41 -11.35
CA ARG A 142 -3.38 0.94 -11.80
C ARG A 142 -4.35 1.95 -11.21
N PRO A 143 -3.91 3.21 -10.96
CA PRO A 143 -4.78 4.25 -10.42
C PRO A 143 -6.11 4.39 -11.17
N GLU A 144 -6.07 4.44 -12.51
CA GLU A 144 -7.24 4.60 -13.38
C GLU A 144 -8.28 3.47 -13.25
N ASN A 145 -7.84 2.25 -12.91
CA ASN A 145 -8.69 1.08 -12.78
C ASN A 145 -9.03 0.77 -11.31
N PHE A 146 -8.42 1.50 -10.36
CA PHE A 146 -8.44 1.14 -8.95
C PHE A 146 -9.82 1.31 -8.33
N LEU A 147 -10.50 2.44 -8.54
CA LEU A 147 -11.78 2.72 -7.87
C LEU A 147 -12.90 1.78 -8.32
N GLY A 148 -12.99 1.46 -9.61
CA GLY A 148 -13.98 0.49 -10.10
C GLY A 148 -13.80 -0.88 -9.45
N LYS A 149 -12.55 -1.32 -9.26
CA LYS A 149 -12.24 -2.56 -8.52
C LYS A 149 -12.51 -2.41 -7.02
N TYR A 150 -12.13 -1.29 -6.41
CA TYR A 150 -12.29 -1.03 -4.97
C TYR A 150 -13.76 -0.96 -4.54
N GLU A 151 -14.62 -0.31 -5.33
CA GLU A 151 -16.07 -0.26 -5.09
C GLU A 151 -16.70 -1.65 -5.15
N TYR A 152 -16.28 -2.49 -6.11
CA TYR A 152 -16.69 -3.89 -6.20
C TYR A 152 -16.33 -4.70 -4.94
N TYR A 153 -15.19 -4.43 -4.30
CA TYR A 153 -14.86 -5.05 -3.00
C TYR A 153 -15.74 -4.54 -1.87
N GLY A 154 -16.04 -3.24 -1.84
CA GLY A 154 -16.93 -2.65 -0.86
C GLY A 154 -18.34 -3.25 -0.90
N THR A 155 -18.87 -3.49 -2.11
CA THR A 155 -20.18 -4.14 -2.29
C THR A 155 -20.13 -5.63 -1.91
N LEU A 156 -19.08 -6.36 -2.30
CA LEU A 156 -18.89 -7.76 -1.90
C LEU A 156 -18.84 -7.96 -0.38
N GLN A 157 -18.15 -7.08 0.36
CA GLN A 157 -18.12 -7.11 1.82
C GLN A 157 -19.51 -6.86 2.43
N LYS A 158 -20.22 -5.86 1.91
CA LYS A 158 -21.60 -5.54 2.35
C LYS A 158 -22.57 -6.70 2.08
N ASP A 159 -22.42 -7.39 0.96
CA ASP A 159 -23.38 -8.41 0.50
C ASP A 159 -23.14 -9.80 1.10
N LYS A 160 -21.89 -10.18 1.40
CA LYS A 160 -21.54 -11.55 1.84
C LYS A 160 -21.09 -11.64 3.30
N GLY A 161 -20.96 -10.51 3.99
CA GLY A 161 -20.38 -10.40 5.34
C GLY A 161 -18.90 -10.80 5.36
N ASP A 162 -18.26 -10.64 6.52
CA ASP A 162 -16.80 -10.88 6.76
C ASP A 162 -16.30 -12.32 6.48
N LYS A 163 -17.13 -13.19 5.91
CA LYS A 163 -16.88 -14.63 5.74
C LYS A 163 -16.22 -15.01 4.42
N GLN A 164 -16.14 -14.12 3.43
CA GLN A 164 -15.45 -14.46 2.18
C GLN A 164 -13.96 -14.10 2.28
N SER A 165 -13.11 -15.11 2.16
CA SER A 165 -11.67 -14.91 2.05
C SER A 165 -11.37 -14.11 0.77
N PHE A 166 -10.60 -13.03 0.90
CA PHE A 166 -10.09 -12.19 -0.21
C PHE A 166 -9.16 -12.93 -1.19
N THR A 167 -9.35 -14.22 -1.42
CA THR A 167 -8.46 -15.12 -2.16
C THR A 167 -8.75 -15.14 -3.66
N GLU A 168 -9.95 -14.73 -4.09
CA GLU A 168 -10.31 -14.56 -5.50
C GLU A 168 -10.37 -13.07 -5.84
N ILE A 169 -9.20 -12.46 -5.99
CA ILE A 169 -9.08 -11.10 -6.54
C ILE A 169 -8.86 -11.27 -8.04
N ASP A 170 -9.78 -10.75 -8.84
CA ASP A 170 -9.53 -10.55 -10.27
C ASP A 170 -8.56 -9.37 -10.44
N TYR A 171 -7.28 -9.71 -10.35
CA TYR A 171 -6.17 -8.80 -10.58
C TYR A 171 -6.14 -8.27 -12.02
N GLY A 172 -6.80 -8.95 -12.97
CA GLY A 172 -6.66 -8.71 -14.41
C GLY A 172 -5.32 -9.18 -14.95
N ASP A 173 -5.26 -9.47 -16.25
CA ASP A 173 -4.06 -10.01 -16.93
C ASP A 173 -2.81 -9.14 -16.69
N GLU A 174 -2.98 -7.84 -16.58
CA GLU A 174 -1.90 -6.88 -16.41
C GLU A 174 -1.11 -7.09 -15.11
N VAL A 175 -1.81 -7.20 -13.98
CA VAL A 175 -1.18 -7.37 -12.65
C VAL A 175 -0.54 -8.76 -12.52
N VAL A 176 -1.13 -9.78 -13.15
CA VAL A 176 -0.59 -11.14 -13.18
C VAL A 176 0.67 -11.20 -14.04
N ASN A 177 0.60 -10.68 -15.27
CA ASN A 177 1.70 -10.73 -16.23
C ASN A 177 2.90 -9.87 -15.81
N GLU A 178 2.67 -8.75 -15.11
CA GLU A 178 3.73 -7.89 -14.57
C GLU A 178 4.25 -8.35 -13.18
N GLY A 179 3.81 -9.51 -12.70
CA GLY A 179 4.31 -10.18 -11.50
C GLY A 179 3.90 -9.56 -10.16
N TYR A 180 2.97 -8.59 -10.16
CA TYR A 180 2.49 -7.96 -8.92
C TYR A 180 1.66 -8.92 -8.08
N PHE A 181 0.86 -9.81 -8.71
CA PHE A 181 0.08 -10.80 -7.96
C PHE A 181 0.95 -11.73 -7.11
N SER A 182 2.02 -12.28 -7.69
CA SER A 182 2.94 -13.15 -6.97
C SER A 182 3.67 -12.41 -5.85
N GLU A 183 4.01 -11.14 -6.06
CA GLU A 183 4.66 -10.33 -5.03
C GLU A 183 3.69 -9.98 -3.89
N ASP A 184 2.41 -9.75 -4.19
CA ASP A 184 1.38 -9.52 -3.17
C ASP A 184 1.15 -10.77 -2.31
N GLN A 185 1.17 -11.98 -2.91
CA GLN A 185 1.10 -13.24 -2.17
C GLN A 185 2.29 -13.42 -1.22
N LEU A 186 3.50 -13.14 -1.71
CA LEU A 186 4.72 -13.18 -0.89
C LEU A 186 4.67 -12.15 0.23
N PHE A 187 4.18 -10.94 -0.05
CA PHE A 187 4.03 -9.89 0.95
C PHE A 187 3.00 -10.23 2.01
N ASN A 188 1.84 -10.78 1.61
CA ASN A 188 0.82 -11.26 2.54
C ASN A 188 1.37 -12.34 3.48
N LYS A 189 2.11 -13.32 2.95
CA LYS A 189 2.78 -14.35 3.77
C LYS A 189 3.79 -13.72 4.74
N PHE A 190 4.59 -12.76 4.27
CA PHE A 190 5.52 -12.04 5.13
C PHE A 190 4.81 -11.28 6.27
N LEU A 191 3.65 -10.67 6.00
CA LEU A 191 2.87 -9.93 7.00
C LEU A 191 2.15 -10.84 8.01
N SER A 192 1.69 -12.03 7.58
CA SER A 192 1.10 -13.01 8.49
C SER A 192 2.11 -13.54 9.51
N ASP A 193 3.39 -13.59 9.13
CA ASP A 193 4.49 -14.03 10.01
C ASP A 193 4.92 -12.95 11.02
N ILE A 194 4.38 -11.72 10.93
CA ILE A 194 4.67 -10.66 11.90
C ILE A 194 3.76 -10.83 13.12
N PRO A 195 4.30 -11.07 14.33
CA PRO A 195 3.49 -11.18 15.53
C PRO A 195 2.89 -9.82 15.88
N PHE A 196 1.65 -9.84 16.36
CA PHE A 196 1.01 -8.64 16.88
C PHE A 196 1.71 -8.26 18.19
N THR A 197 2.29 -7.06 18.23
CA THR A 197 3.12 -6.63 19.37
C THR A 197 2.54 -5.37 19.99
N PHE A 198 2.24 -5.42 21.29
CA PHE A 198 1.83 -4.22 22.04
C PHE A 198 2.49 -4.21 23.41
N THR A 199 2.64 -3.02 23.97
CA THR A 199 3.29 -2.83 25.28
C THR A 199 2.26 -2.30 26.28
N ILE A 200 2.08 -3.01 27.40
CA ILE A 200 1.25 -2.58 28.52
C ILE A 200 2.17 -2.41 29.74
N ASN A 201 2.20 -1.20 30.30
CA ASN A 201 3.00 -0.88 31.50
C ASN A 201 4.48 -1.32 31.40
N GLY A 202 5.08 -1.17 30.22
CA GLY A 202 6.47 -1.57 29.96
C GLY A 202 6.68 -3.07 29.69
N ILE A 203 5.62 -3.89 29.73
CA ILE A 203 5.66 -5.30 29.37
C ILE A 203 5.24 -5.43 27.90
N THR A 204 6.14 -5.92 27.06
CA THR A 204 5.85 -6.23 25.65
C THR A 204 5.22 -7.61 25.55
N ILE A 205 4.03 -7.67 24.96
CA ILE A 205 3.29 -8.91 24.67
C ILE A 205 3.34 -9.12 23.16
N ASN A 206 3.78 -10.31 22.74
CA ASN A 206 3.75 -10.75 21.35
C ASN A 206 2.67 -11.82 21.23
N ILE A 207 1.69 -11.60 20.35
CA ILE A 207 0.66 -12.58 20.02
C ILE A 207 0.97 -13.11 18.63
N GLU A 208 1.28 -14.39 18.52
CA GLU A 208 1.34 -15.09 17.23
C GLU A 208 -0.06 -15.12 16.62
N LYS A 209 -0.16 -14.77 15.33
CA LYS A 209 -1.44 -14.76 14.63
C LYS A 209 -1.81 -16.20 14.28
N SER A 210 -2.73 -16.80 15.05
CA SER A 210 -3.36 -18.06 14.69
C SER A 210 -4.52 -17.77 13.73
N TRP A 211 -4.38 -18.13 12.46
CA TRP A 211 -5.49 -18.24 11.51
C TRP A 211 -5.61 -19.68 11.04
#